data_AF-A0A060BXN7-F1
#
_entry.id   AF-A0A060BXN7-F1
#
_cell.length_a   1.000
_cell.length_b   1.000
_cell.length_c   1.000
_cell.angle_alpha   90.00
_cell.angle_beta   90.00
_cell.angle_gamma   90.00
#
_symmetry.space_group_name_H-M   'P 1'
#
loop_
_entity.id
_entity.type
_entity.pdbx_description
1 polymer ?
#
loop_
_entity_poly.entity_id
_entity_poly.type
_entity_poly.pdbx_seq_one_letter_code
_entity_poly.pdbx_strand_id
1 'polypeptide(L)'
;TVHLIGCYDALIDGISLLNNLKIRNGDGIDIDHSKKVRISDCFIESGDDCICLKNRREFEEYGACEDIVVTNCVMTSRSCAIKIGSENMDKIDNVVFSNCIIRKSNRGIGIQNRDEGTVSNIIFSNMMVE
;
A
#
# COMPACT_ATOMS: atom_id res chain seq x y z
N THR A 1 11.26 5.50 0.64
CA THR A 1 9.80 5.46 0.79
C THR A 1 9.18 6.73 0.26
N VAL A 2 8.12 6.61 -0.53
CA VAL A 2 7.17 7.71 -0.79
C VAL A 2 6.06 7.58 0.25
N HIS A 3 5.77 8.65 0.98
CA HIS A 3 4.77 8.60 2.06
C HIS A 3 3.75 9.72 1.84
N LEU A 4 2.52 9.34 1.50
CA LEU A 4 1.39 10.26 1.41
C LEU A 4 0.67 10.28 2.75
N ILE A 5 0.69 11.42 3.43
CA ILE A 5 0.05 11.63 4.74
C ILE A 5 -1.03 12.70 4.55
N GLY A 6 -2.29 12.38 4.85
CA GLY A 6 -3.39 13.35 4.78
C GLY A 6 -3.66 13.92 3.38
N CYS A 7 -3.22 13.24 2.32
CA CYS A 7 -3.32 13.72 0.95
C CYS A 7 -4.73 13.50 0.38
N TYR A 8 -5.16 14.39 -0.52
CA TYR A 8 -6.43 14.28 -1.25
C TYR A 8 -6.18 14.39 -2.76
N ASP A 9 -6.71 13.44 -3.53
CA ASP A 9 -6.61 13.39 -5.00
C ASP A 9 -5.16 13.37 -5.54
N ALA A 10 -4.36 12.46 -4.98
CA ALA A 10 -2.97 12.26 -5.39
C ALA A 10 -2.83 11.19 -6.49
N LEU A 11 -1.88 11.40 -7.41
CA LEU A 11 -1.49 10.44 -8.43
C LEU A 11 0.01 10.14 -8.33
N ILE A 12 0.36 8.85 -8.24
CA ILE A 12 1.71 8.33 -8.43
C ILE A 12 1.71 7.48 -9.69
N ASP A 13 2.47 7.87 -10.70
CA ASP A 13 2.41 7.26 -12.03
C ASP A 13 3.81 7.02 -12.61
N GLY A 14 4.04 5.81 -13.12
CA GLY A 14 5.23 5.49 -13.93
C GLY A 14 6.59 5.51 -13.21
N ILE A 15 6.61 5.50 -11.87
CA ILE A 15 7.87 5.58 -11.12
C ILE A 15 8.50 4.21 -10.86
N SER A 16 9.83 4.19 -10.79
CA SER A 16 10.61 3.06 -10.27
C SER A 16 11.12 3.40 -8.86
N LEU A 17 10.77 2.59 -7.87
CA LEU A 17 11.31 2.67 -6.52
C LEU A 17 12.21 1.45 -6.28
N LEU A 18 13.52 1.69 -6.21
CA LEU A 18 14.55 0.65 -6.09
C LEU A 18 15.20 0.70 -4.70
N ASN A 19 14.46 0.29 -3.66
CA ASN A 19 15.01 0.26 -2.30
C ASN A 19 15.97 -0.93 -2.14
N ASN A 20 16.93 -0.80 -1.22
CA ASN A 20 17.79 -1.92 -0.85
C ASN A 20 16.98 -2.99 -0.11
N LEU A 21 16.86 -4.18 -0.70
CA LEU A 21 16.12 -5.33 -0.17
C LEU A 21 16.57 -5.81 1.22
N LYS A 22 17.73 -5.38 1.72
CA LYS A 22 18.24 -5.74 3.06
C LYS A 22 17.83 -4.76 4.15
N ILE A 23 17.25 -3.61 3.80
CA ILE A 23 16.88 -2.57 4.76
C ILE A 23 15.48 -2.86 5.31
N ARG A 24 15.40 -2.98 6.65
CA ARG A 24 14.13 -3.15 7.39
C ARG A 24 13.37 -1.82 7.38
N ASN A 25 12.04 -1.86 7.43
CA ASN A 25 11.18 -0.67 7.41
C ASN A 25 11.44 0.23 6.18
N GLY A 26 11.96 -0.38 5.11
CA GLY A 26 12.29 0.27 3.86
C GLY A 26 11.15 0.18 2.85
N ASP A 27 9.95 0.60 3.26
CA ASP A 27 8.70 0.50 2.50
C ASP A 27 8.80 1.25 1.15
N GLY A 28 8.05 0.79 0.15
CA GLY A 28 7.95 1.45 -1.15
C GLY A 28 7.09 2.72 -1.06
N ILE A 29 5.77 2.52 -1.08
CA ILE A 29 4.76 3.58 -1.03
C ILE A 29 3.84 3.35 0.17
N ASP A 30 3.81 4.32 1.08
CA ASP A 30 2.89 4.36 2.21
C ASP A 30 1.76 5.36 1.94
N ILE A 31 0.52 4.92 2.13
CA ILE A 31 -0.69 5.73 2.05
C ILE A 31 -1.32 5.78 3.43
N ASP A 32 -1.17 6.93 4.09
CA ASP A 32 -1.54 7.14 5.48
C ASP A 32 -2.61 8.24 5.57
N HIS A 33 -3.78 7.90 6.11
CA HIS A 33 -4.92 8.82 6.23
C HIS A 33 -5.23 9.63 4.96
N SER A 34 -5.06 9.03 3.78
CA SER A 34 -5.15 9.72 2.48
C SER A 34 -6.35 9.24 1.67
N LYS A 35 -6.89 10.11 0.81
CA LYS A 35 -8.13 9.86 0.07
C LYS A 35 -7.99 10.11 -1.42
N LYS A 36 -8.73 9.34 -2.23
CA LYS A 36 -8.74 9.45 -3.70
C LYS A 36 -7.34 9.31 -4.30
N VAL A 37 -6.57 8.32 -3.84
CA VAL A 37 -5.20 8.10 -4.32
C VAL A 37 -5.21 7.11 -5.47
N ARG A 38 -4.46 7.44 -6.53
CA ARG A 38 -4.23 6.57 -7.70
C ARG A 38 -2.75 6.25 -7.79
N ILE A 39 -2.43 4.97 -7.91
CA ILE A 39 -1.06 4.47 -8.14
C ILE A 39 -1.10 3.61 -9.42
N SER A 40 -0.34 3.98 -10.44
CA SER A 40 -0.34 3.30 -11.73
C SER A 40 1.05 3.08 -12.30
N ASP A 41 1.21 1.97 -13.01
CA ASP A 41 2.36 1.70 -13.89
C ASP A 41 3.73 1.78 -13.17
N CYS A 42 3.76 1.43 -11.88
CA CYS A 42 4.96 1.52 -11.05
C CYS A 42 5.75 0.20 -10.99
N PHE A 43 7.08 0.31 -10.86
CA PHE A 43 7.98 -0.79 -10.53
C PHE A 43 8.57 -0.59 -9.13
N ILE A 44 8.34 -1.53 -8.21
CA ILE A 44 8.69 -1.35 -6.79
C ILE A 44 9.50 -2.53 -6.28
N GLU A 45 10.72 -2.26 -5.83
CA GLU A 45 11.55 -3.17 -5.03
C GLU A 45 11.65 -2.61 -3.61
N SER A 46 11.27 -3.42 -2.61
CA SER A 46 11.21 -3.00 -1.21
C SER A 46 11.86 -4.02 -0.28
N GLY A 47 12.66 -3.52 0.66
CA GLY A 47 13.16 -4.33 1.77
C GLY A 47 12.08 -4.66 2.80
N ASP A 48 10.99 -3.90 2.80
CA ASP A 48 9.79 -4.15 3.57
C ASP A 48 8.57 -4.19 2.64
N ASP A 49 7.46 -3.53 2.97
CA ASP A 49 6.25 -3.60 2.15
C ASP A 49 6.38 -2.78 0.85
N CYS A 50 5.85 -3.24 -0.30
CA CYS A 50 5.92 -2.42 -1.54
C CYS A 50 4.88 -1.31 -1.52
N ILE A 51 3.62 -1.64 -1.24
CA ILE A 51 2.54 -0.68 -1.04
C ILE A 51 1.86 -0.99 0.29
N CYS A 52 1.76 0.00 1.17
CA CYS A 52 1.17 -0.15 2.48
C CYS A 52 0.08 0.90 2.74
N LEU A 53 -1.13 0.45 3.05
CA LEU A 53 -2.23 1.32 3.49
C LEU A 53 -2.29 1.33 5.01
N LYS A 54 -2.26 2.53 5.62
CA LYS A 54 -2.22 2.72 7.07
C LYS A 54 -3.15 3.88 7.48
N ASN A 55 -3.50 3.90 8.76
CA ASN A 55 -4.05 5.05 9.46
C ASN A 55 -3.31 5.15 10.80
N ARG A 56 -2.15 5.82 10.82
CA ARG A 56 -1.31 5.91 12.03
C ARG A 56 -1.87 6.92 13.02
N ARG A 57 -1.85 6.57 14.31
CA ARG A 57 -2.33 7.40 15.42
C ARG A 57 -1.74 8.82 15.47
N GLU A 58 -0.52 9.00 14.98
CA GLU A 58 0.14 10.31 14.91
C GLU A 58 -0.60 11.30 13.99
N PHE A 59 -1.43 10.81 13.06
CA PHE A 59 -2.05 11.56 11.97
C PHE A 59 -3.58 11.42 11.97
N GLU A 60 -4.17 11.12 13.14
CA GLU A 60 -5.60 10.85 13.28
C GLU A 60 -6.49 12.02 12.81
N GLU A 61 -5.97 13.25 12.81
CA GLU A 61 -6.70 14.44 12.38
C GLU A 61 -7.11 14.42 10.90
N TYR A 62 -6.45 13.60 10.07
CA TYR A 62 -6.75 13.47 8.65
C TYR A 62 -7.86 12.44 8.35
N GLY A 63 -8.22 11.62 9.34
CA GLY A 63 -9.31 10.62 9.25
C GLY A 63 -9.05 9.52 8.22
N ALA A 64 -10.06 8.73 7.87
CA ALA A 64 -9.95 7.52 7.05
C ALA A 64 -9.00 7.54 5.81
N CYS A 65 -8.45 6.37 5.49
CA CYS A 65 -7.77 6.07 4.24
C CYS A 65 -8.77 5.39 3.28
N GLU A 66 -9.24 6.09 2.25
CA GLU A 66 -10.35 5.61 1.42
C GLU A 66 -10.26 6.03 -0.05
N ASP A 67 -10.97 5.30 -0.92
CA ASP A 67 -10.99 5.53 -2.36
C ASP A 67 -9.59 5.39 -3.00
N ILE A 68 -8.97 4.23 -2.82
CA ILE A 68 -7.59 3.97 -3.28
C ILE A 68 -7.62 3.00 -4.47
N VAL A 69 -6.94 3.36 -5.55
CA VAL A 69 -6.83 2.52 -6.75
C VAL A 69 -5.37 2.31 -7.11
N VAL A 70 -4.98 1.04 -7.20
CA VAL A 70 -3.63 0.61 -7.59
C VAL A 70 -3.73 -0.28 -8.82
N THR A 71 -3.03 0.09 -9.89
CA THR A 71 -3.11 -0.61 -11.18
C THR A 71 -1.76 -0.82 -11.84
N ASN A 72 -1.60 -1.92 -12.58
CA ASN A 72 -0.46 -2.13 -13.49
C ASN A 72 0.92 -2.11 -12.81
N CYS A 73 1.00 -2.43 -11.51
CA CYS A 73 2.25 -2.37 -10.76
C CYS A 73 2.98 -3.72 -10.77
N VAL A 74 4.31 -3.67 -10.82
CA VAL A 74 5.20 -4.83 -10.61
C VAL A 74 5.94 -4.65 -9.30
N MET A 75 5.85 -5.64 -8.40
CA MET A 75 6.32 -5.52 -7.02
C MET A 75 7.23 -6.68 -6.61
N THR A 76 8.35 -6.38 -5.97
CA THR A 76 9.25 -7.34 -5.31
C THR A 76 9.50 -6.89 -3.88
N SER A 77 9.23 -7.74 -2.89
CA SER A 77 9.32 -7.36 -1.47
C SER A 77 9.95 -8.45 -0.61
N ARG A 78 10.84 -8.07 0.32
CA ARG A 78 11.32 -8.99 1.38
C ARG A 78 10.38 -9.07 2.60
N SER A 79 9.21 -8.43 2.56
CA SER A 79 8.16 -8.48 3.58
C SER A 79 6.80 -8.83 2.97
N CYS A 80 5.92 -7.86 2.67
CA CYS A 80 4.65 -8.06 1.99
C CYS A 80 4.53 -7.14 0.77
N ALA A 81 4.28 -7.66 -0.43
CA ALA A 81 4.17 -6.80 -1.60
C ALA A 81 3.01 -5.80 -1.46
N ILE A 82 1.80 -6.29 -1.16
CA ILE A 82 0.67 -5.41 -0.79
C ILE A 82 0.30 -5.64 0.65
N LYS A 83 0.28 -4.56 1.43
CA LYS A 83 -0.05 -4.57 2.85
C LYS A 83 -1.19 -3.60 3.15
N ILE A 84 -2.14 -4.04 3.97
CA ILE A 84 -3.14 -3.20 4.61
C ILE A 84 -2.98 -3.36 6.12
N GLY A 85 -2.68 -2.27 6.83
CA GLY A 85 -2.22 -2.25 8.21
C GLY A 85 -0.68 -2.36 8.33
N SER A 86 -0.08 -2.61 9.49
CA SER A 86 -0.76 -3.01 10.73
C SER A 86 -1.42 -1.90 11.51
N GLU A 87 -0.95 -0.68 11.29
CA GLU A 87 -1.40 0.52 12.01
C GLU A 87 -2.70 1.01 11.37
N ASN A 88 -3.79 0.95 12.13
CA ASN A 88 -5.09 1.36 11.61
C ASN A 88 -6.02 1.91 12.71
N MET A 89 -6.05 3.23 12.86
CA MET A 89 -6.85 3.94 13.86
C MET A 89 -8.27 4.33 13.39
N ASP A 90 -8.57 4.16 12.11
CA ASP A 90 -9.86 4.52 11.49
C ASP A 90 -10.23 3.44 10.44
N LYS A 91 -11.09 3.75 9.47
CA LYS A 91 -11.40 2.82 8.37
C LYS A 91 -10.35 2.91 7.25
N ILE A 92 -10.02 1.74 6.69
CA ILE A 92 -9.46 1.58 5.35
C ILE A 92 -10.57 0.98 4.49
N ASP A 93 -11.09 1.76 3.54
CA ASP A 93 -12.32 1.42 2.82
C ASP A 93 -12.28 1.77 1.33
N ASN A 94 -13.00 1.01 0.52
CA ASN A 94 -13.11 1.19 -0.93
C ASN A 94 -11.74 1.23 -1.64
N VAL A 95 -11.08 0.08 -1.65
CA VAL A 95 -9.72 -0.07 -2.20
C VAL A 95 -9.70 -1.11 -3.30
N VAL A 96 -9.10 -0.77 -4.43
CA VAL A 96 -8.94 -1.68 -5.57
C VAL A 96 -7.47 -1.83 -5.93
N PHE A 97 -6.99 -3.07 -5.91
CA PHE A 97 -5.75 -3.48 -6.56
C PHE A 97 -6.11 -4.29 -7.81
N SER A 98 -5.61 -3.90 -8.98
CA SER A 98 -5.88 -4.64 -10.22
C SER A 98 -4.73 -4.69 -11.21
N ASN A 99 -4.63 -5.79 -11.96
CA ASN A 99 -3.61 -5.98 -13.00
C ASN A 99 -2.17 -5.82 -12.47
N CYS A 100 -1.87 -6.39 -11.31
CA CYS A 100 -0.55 -6.29 -10.69
C CYS A 100 0.19 -7.63 -10.70
N ILE A 101 1.53 -7.55 -10.78
CA ILE A 101 2.42 -8.71 -10.74
C ILE A 101 3.26 -8.61 -9.47
N ILE A 102 3.16 -9.60 -8.61
CA ILE A 102 3.99 -9.75 -7.42
C ILE A 102 5.01 -10.84 -7.68
N ARG A 103 6.29 -10.51 -7.52
CA ARG A 103 7.42 -11.41 -7.75
C ARG A 103 8.25 -11.57 -6.50
N LYS A 104 8.70 -12.79 -6.21
CA LYS A 104 9.75 -13.07 -5.21
C LYS A 104 9.47 -12.39 -3.87
N SER A 105 8.22 -12.46 -3.41
CA SER A 105 7.81 -11.83 -2.16
C SER A 105 7.56 -12.84 -1.06
N ASN A 106 8.00 -12.50 0.17
CA ASN A 106 7.74 -13.35 1.33
C ASN A 106 6.23 -13.51 1.58
N ARG A 107 5.44 -12.46 1.31
CA ARG A 107 3.98 -12.47 1.33
C ARG A 107 3.46 -11.66 0.15
N GLY A 108 2.53 -12.23 -0.63
CA GLY A 108 1.93 -11.51 -1.75
C GLY A 108 1.01 -10.39 -1.28
N ILE A 109 -0.11 -10.76 -0.66
CA ILE A 109 -1.13 -9.86 -0.16
C ILE A 109 -1.33 -10.13 1.32
N GLY A 110 -1.35 -9.09 2.14
CA GLY A 110 -1.54 -9.21 3.58
C GLY A 110 -2.45 -8.12 4.14
N ILE A 111 -3.56 -8.53 4.74
CA ILE A 111 -4.40 -7.67 5.57
C ILE A 111 -4.10 -8.00 7.03
N GLN A 112 -3.62 -7.03 7.80
CA GLN A 112 -3.27 -7.22 9.20
C GLN A 112 -3.83 -6.08 10.04
N ASN A 113 -5.13 -6.05 10.25
CA ASN A 113 -5.76 -5.06 11.13
C ASN A 113 -5.50 -5.41 12.60
N ARG A 114 -4.60 -4.68 13.28
CA ARG A 114 -4.24 -4.96 14.69
C ARG A 114 -4.81 -3.97 15.70
N ASP A 115 -5.16 -2.79 15.22
CA ASP A 115 -5.66 -1.68 16.04
C ASP A 115 -7.20 -1.59 15.95
N GLU A 116 -7.78 -0.50 16.45
CA GLU A 116 -9.23 -0.33 16.65
C GLU A 116 -10.01 -0.09 15.34
N GLY A 117 -9.30 0.22 14.25
CA GLY A 117 -9.86 0.54 12.95
C GLY A 117 -10.52 -0.64 12.23
N THR A 118 -11.10 -0.36 11.07
CA THR A 118 -11.77 -1.37 10.23
C THR A 118 -11.15 -1.44 8.84
N VAL A 119 -11.30 -2.59 8.19
CA VAL A 119 -10.90 -2.80 6.80
C VAL A 119 -12.08 -3.42 6.05
N SER A 120 -12.62 -2.72 5.05
CA SER A 120 -13.80 -3.14 4.29
C SER A 120 -13.68 -2.81 2.80
N ASN A 121 -14.45 -3.51 1.96
CA ASN A 121 -14.56 -3.22 0.52
C ASN A 121 -13.20 -3.19 -0.20
N ILE A 122 -12.40 -4.24 0.03
CA ILE A 122 -11.10 -4.41 -0.63
C ILE A 122 -11.23 -5.42 -1.77
N ILE A 123 -10.85 -5.00 -2.98
CA ILE A 123 -10.85 -5.85 -4.17
C ILE A 123 -9.42 -6.06 -4.63
N PHE A 124 -9.04 -7.33 -4.79
CA PHE A 124 -7.85 -7.75 -5.53
C PHE A 124 -8.33 -8.48 -6.78
N SER A 125 -8.00 -8.00 -7.96
CA SER A 125 -8.46 -8.58 -9.23
C SER A 125 -7.34 -8.66 -10.25
N ASN A 126 -7.32 -9.71 -11.08
CA ASN A 126 -6.28 -9.89 -12.10
C ASN A 126 -4.86 -9.76 -11.51
N MET A 127 -4.55 -10.61 -10.53
CA MET A 127 -3.26 -10.61 -9.82
C MET A 127 -2.43 -11.82 -10.26
N MET A 128 -1.17 -11.60 -10.61
CA MET A 128 -0.18 -12.67 -10.76
C MET A 128 0.74 -12.65 -9.53
N VAL A 129 0.90 -13.80 -8.87
CA VAL A 129 1.77 -13.94 -7.70
C VAL A 129 2.68 -15.15 -7.93
N GLU A 130 4.00 -14.92 -7.91
CA GLU A 130 5.06 -15.95 -8.04
C GLU A 130 6.02 -16.02 -6.85
#